data_AF-A0A818AEN1-F1
#
_entry.id   AF-A0A818AEN1-F1
#
_cell.length_a   1.000
_cell.length_b   1.000
_cell.length_c   1.000
_cell.angle_alpha   90.00
_cell.angle_beta   90.00
_cell.angle_gamma   90.00
#
_symmetry.space_group_name_H-M   'P 1'
#
loop_
_entity.id
_entity.type
_entity.pdbx_description
1 polymer ?
#
loop_
_entity_poly.entity_id
_entity_poly.type
_entity_poly.pdbx_seq_one_letter_code
_entity_poly.pdbx_strand_id
1 'polypeptide(L)'
;MLERHFVDIAKYREKILHQQNDEINNDIPFQKVYRSLLTSTIRQPFISAIFHLDGVPLGKSNKLTLWVLSCSILELPPSLRNRHSNMIVLSMWVGVRQPIIKLWLRECVQNLKTLKSSGLSIRDGQKWFLYFVGIIGDCPALKLALNHIGNNGYYCCWFCKIEGIHIGKKRQYPFEKTPTMRSINSYINESKEAEVNGTNVNGHLGISFFNEILDVPLPHGILMDYMHITLLRHTRCVVLQIYQSFSPKIRIEIDNKLRFQKFPHTFNRKLRPINAGHI
;
A
#
# COMPACT_ATOMS: atom_id res chain seq x y z
N MET A 1 3.59 22.32 7.28
CA MET A 1 4.05 21.01 7.80
C MET A 1 5.54 20.85 7.61
N LEU A 2 6.05 20.84 6.38
CA LEU A 2 7.48 20.69 6.05
C LEU A 2 8.39 21.65 6.84
N GLU A 3 8.00 22.92 6.93
CA GLU A 3 8.74 23.94 7.67
C GLU A 3 9.02 23.58 9.14
N ARG A 4 8.08 22.91 9.79
CA ARG A 4 8.21 22.53 11.20
C ARG A 4 9.18 21.35 11.40
N HIS A 5 9.43 20.58 10.34
CA HIS A 5 10.17 19.32 10.41
C HIS A 5 11.45 19.32 9.57
N PHE A 6 11.91 20.47 9.06
CA PHE A 6 13.15 20.52 8.28
C PHE A 6 14.36 19.97 9.03
N VAL A 7 14.49 20.31 10.31
CA VAL A 7 15.59 19.81 11.14
C VAL A 7 15.50 18.30 11.30
N ASP A 8 14.29 17.76 11.49
CA ASP A 8 14.06 16.31 11.59
C ASP A 8 14.40 15.61 10.27
N ILE A 9 13.98 16.21 9.14
CA ILE A 9 14.25 15.73 7.78
C ILE A 9 15.75 15.69 7.50
N ALA A 10 16.49 16.76 7.82
CA ALA A 10 17.93 16.83 7.62
C ALA A 10 18.67 15.77 8.46
N LYS A 11 18.36 15.69 9.76
CA LYS A 11 18.96 14.69 10.67
C LYS A 11 18.68 13.26 10.22
N TYR A 12 17.44 12.99 9.79
CA TYR A 12 17.07 11.65 9.35
C TYR A 12 17.76 11.27 8.04
N ARG A 13 17.96 12.22 7.12
CA ARG A 13 18.78 12.02 5.91
C ARG A 13 20.22 11.65 6.22
N GLU A 14 20.88 12.42 7.09
CA GLU A 14 22.26 12.13 7.52
C GLU A 14 22.36 10.73 8.13
N LYS A 15 21.39 10.37 8.97
CA LYS A 15 21.33 9.02 9.55
C LYS A 15 21.28 7.92 8.47
N ILE A 16 20.49 8.09 7.41
CA ILE A 16 20.37 7.09 6.34
C ILE A 16 21.66 6.97 5.52
N LEU A 17 22.39 8.08 5.34
CA LEU A 17 23.67 8.13 4.64
C LEU A 17 24.80 7.49 5.45
N HIS A 18 24.86 7.74 6.76
CA HIS A 18 25.92 7.23 7.63
C HIS A 18 25.73 5.78 8.09
N GLN A 19 24.53 5.20 7.94
CA GLN A 19 24.31 3.78 8.17
C GLN A 19 25.05 2.94 7.11
N GLN A 20 26.19 2.35 7.50
CA GLN A 20 26.90 1.33 6.70
C GLN A 20 25.97 0.15 6.38
N ASN A 21 26.29 -0.60 5.31
CA ASN A 21 25.41 -1.58 4.66
C ASN A 21 24.84 -2.71 5.56
N ASP A 22 25.34 -2.89 6.79
CA ASP A 22 25.01 -4.06 7.62
C ASP A 22 23.95 -3.82 8.72
N GLU A 23 23.60 -2.57 9.04
CA GLU A 23 22.39 -2.25 9.81
C GLU A 23 21.29 -1.81 8.85
N ILE A 24 20.62 -2.78 8.21
CA ILE A 24 19.52 -2.52 7.28
C ILE A 24 18.40 -1.80 8.02
N ASN A 25 18.33 -0.48 7.86
CA ASN A 25 17.18 0.31 8.26
C ASN A 25 16.00 -0.02 7.32
N ASN A 26 15.30 -1.11 7.64
CA ASN A 26 14.14 -1.65 6.93
C ASN A 26 12.91 -0.71 6.93
N ASP A 27 13.01 0.47 7.55
CA ASP A 27 11.92 1.42 7.69
C ASP A 27 11.57 2.14 6.38
N ILE A 28 12.54 2.33 5.48
CA ILE A 28 12.32 2.99 4.18
C ILE A 28 12.14 1.94 3.10
N PRO A 29 10.93 1.82 2.52
CA PRO A 29 10.77 1.03 1.31
C PRO A 29 11.65 1.57 0.18
N PHE A 30 12.22 0.70 -0.63
CA PHE A 30 13.13 1.07 -1.71
C PHE A 30 14.43 1.75 -1.26
N GLN A 31 14.98 1.37 -0.11
CA GLN A 31 16.21 1.95 0.44
C GLN A 31 17.35 2.11 -0.60
N LYS A 32 17.54 1.15 -1.51
CA LYS A 32 18.55 1.25 -2.58
C LYS A 32 18.25 2.40 -3.56
N VAL A 33 17.00 2.53 -4.00
CA VAL A 33 16.55 3.62 -4.88
C VAL A 33 16.68 4.95 -4.15
N TYR A 34 16.19 5.02 -2.92
CA TYR A 34 16.27 6.22 -2.09
C TYR A 34 17.72 6.64 -1.82
N ARG A 35 18.62 5.69 -1.52
CA ARG A 35 20.07 5.96 -1.39
C ARG A 35 20.67 6.47 -2.70
N SER A 36 20.32 5.87 -3.83
CA SER A 36 20.77 6.37 -5.13
C SER A 36 20.28 7.79 -5.43
N LEU A 37 19.08 8.18 -4.95
CA LEU A 37 18.59 9.55 -5.06
C LEU A 37 19.36 10.51 -4.15
N LEU A 38 19.80 10.05 -2.98
CA LEU A 38 20.60 10.83 -2.04
C LEU A 38 22.06 11.00 -2.49
N THR A 39 22.66 9.98 -3.10
CA THR A 39 24.09 10.00 -3.51
C THR A 39 24.31 10.51 -4.93
N SER A 40 23.25 10.74 -5.72
CA SER A 40 23.39 11.33 -7.05
C SER A 40 24.03 12.72 -6.96
N THR A 41 25.18 12.91 -7.63
CA THR A 41 26.12 14.04 -7.55
C THR A 41 25.56 15.42 -7.90
N ILE A 42 24.31 15.48 -8.31
CA ILE A 42 23.57 16.69 -8.60
C ILE A 42 22.42 16.64 -7.61
N ARG A 43 22.22 17.60 -6.70
CA ARG A 43 20.83 18.01 -6.43
C ARG A 43 20.59 19.27 -5.62
N GLN A 44 19.79 20.09 -6.27
CA GLN A 44 18.73 20.89 -5.67
C GLN A 44 17.95 20.05 -4.63
N PRO A 45 17.49 20.64 -3.53
CA PRO A 45 16.76 19.93 -2.49
C PRO A 45 15.55 19.16 -3.04
N PHE A 46 15.22 18.03 -2.43
CA PHE A 46 14.04 17.26 -2.79
C PHE A 46 13.28 16.80 -1.54
N ILE A 47 12.07 16.27 -1.71
CA ILE A 47 11.28 15.51 -0.73
C ILE A 47 10.74 14.29 -1.47
N SER A 48 10.75 13.14 -0.82
CA SER A 48 10.16 11.92 -1.35
C SER A 48 8.95 11.48 -0.52
N ALA A 49 7.96 10.90 -1.19
CA ALA A 49 6.71 10.52 -0.56
C ALA A 49 6.18 9.17 -1.08
N ILE A 50 5.38 8.52 -0.23
CA ILE A 50 4.63 7.31 -0.55
C ILE A 50 3.14 7.65 -0.52
N PHE A 51 2.40 7.24 -1.56
CA PHE A 51 0.95 7.33 -1.57
C PHE A 51 0.33 6.24 -0.71
N HIS A 52 -0.73 6.61 0.00
CA HIS A 52 -1.61 5.70 0.75
C HIS A 52 -3.00 5.86 0.16
N LEU A 53 -3.57 4.74 -0.28
CA LEU A 53 -4.95 4.70 -0.72
C LEU A 53 -5.75 3.79 0.21
N ASP A 54 -6.84 4.32 0.75
CA ASP A 54 -7.72 3.58 1.65
C ASP A 54 -9.19 3.91 1.38
N GLY A 55 -10.06 2.96 1.66
CA GLY A 55 -11.51 3.03 1.51
C GLY A 55 -12.22 2.57 2.77
N VAL A 56 -12.89 3.49 3.46
CA VAL A 56 -13.54 3.22 4.75
C VAL A 56 -15.07 3.41 4.63
N PRO A 57 -15.89 2.46 5.11
CA PRO A 57 -17.33 2.66 5.20
C PRO A 57 -17.66 3.72 6.26
N LEU A 58 -18.49 4.71 5.89
CA LEU A 58 -18.88 5.81 6.80
C LEU A 58 -20.03 5.44 7.73
N GLY A 59 -20.78 4.38 7.44
CA GLY A 59 -21.86 3.88 8.28
C GLY A 59 -21.89 2.36 8.35
N LYS A 60 -22.50 1.84 9.43
CA LYS A 60 -22.69 0.39 9.62
C LYS A 60 -23.77 -0.18 8.71
N SER A 61 -24.76 0.64 8.34
CA SER A 61 -25.97 0.23 7.60
C SER A 61 -26.15 0.93 6.25
N ASN A 62 -25.35 1.96 5.96
CA ASN A 62 -25.37 2.63 4.65
C ASN A 62 -24.23 2.10 3.77
N LYS A 63 -24.43 2.16 2.45
CA LYS A 63 -23.40 1.81 1.45
C LYS A 63 -22.42 2.97 1.22
N LEU A 64 -22.42 3.99 2.09
CA LEU A 64 -21.62 5.19 1.90
C LEU A 64 -20.17 4.90 2.28
N THR A 65 -19.25 5.17 1.36
CA THR A 65 -17.81 4.96 1.54
C THR A 65 -17.06 6.26 1.36
N LEU A 66 -16.03 6.45 2.19
CA LEU A 66 -15.02 7.48 2.04
C LEU A 66 -13.76 6.83 1.51
N TRP A 67 -13.28 7.32 0.37
CA TRP A 67 -11.97 6.98 -0.16
C TRP A 67 -11.03 8.16 0.04
N VAL A 68 -9.81 7.89 0.48
CA VAL A 68 -8.81 8.93 0.75
C VAL A 68 -7.52 8.56 0.05
N LEU A 69 -7.02 9.48 -0.77
CA LEU A 69 -5.64 9.49 -1.20
C LEU A 69 -4.86 10.40 -0.25
N SER A 70 -3.89 9.85 0.45
CA SER A 70 -2.95 10.60 1.28
C SER A 70 -1.51 10.25 0.93
N CYS A 71 -0.54 10.98 1.47
CA CYS A 71 0.86 10.64 1.36
C CYS A 71 1.63 10.85 2.67
N SER A 72 2.70 10.09 2.85
CA SER A 72 3.68 10.27 3.92
C SER A 72 5.03 10.68 3.36
N ILE A 73 5.71 11.59 4.05
CA ILE A 73 7.06 12.04 3.69
C ILE A 73 8.07 11.03 4.20
N LEU A 74 8.89 10.48 3.31
CA LEU A 74 9.88 9.46 3.64
C LEU A 74 10.97 10.00 4.55
N GLU A 75 11.34 11.26 4.39
CA GLU A 75 12.42 11.85 5.18
C GLU A 75 12.03 12.20 6.62
N LEU A 76 10.79 11.99 7.03
CA LEU A 76 10.44 12.03 8.44
C LEU A 76 10.83 10.70 9.12
N PRO A 77 11.40 10.72 10.33
CA PRO A 77 11.60 9.49 11.09
C PRO A 77 10.24 8.82 11.39
N PRO A 78 10.17 7.50 11.53
CA PRO A 78 8.89 6.78 11.63
C PRO A 78 7.97 7.26 12.77
N SER A 79 8.55 7.70 13.90
CA SER A 79 7.82 8.27 15.03
C SER A 79 7.10 9.59 14.72
N LEU A 80 7.52 10.30 13.68
CA LEU A 80 6.89 11.52 13.16
C LEU A 80 6.10 11.23 11.88
N ARG A 81 6.63 10.38 10.98
CA ARG A 81 6.03 10.02 9.69
C ARG A 81 4.62 9.44 9.85
N ASN A 82 4.43 8.58 10.85
CA ASN A 82 3.18 7.85 11.06
C ASN A 82 2.17 8.60 11.96
N ARG A 83 2.48 9.84 12.38
CA ARG A 83 1.52 10.65 13.14
C ARG A 83 0.43 11.18 12.21
N HIS A 84 -0.83 11.12 12.65
CA HIS A 84 -1.96 11.64 11.89
C HIS A 84 -1.79 13.11 11.48
N SER A 85 -1.19 13.95 12.32
CA SER A 85 -0.92 15.37 12.03
C SER A 85 0.09 15.58 10.89
N ASN A 86 0.84 14.53 10.54
CA ASN A 86 1.92 14.54 9.55
C ASN A 86 1.56 13.71 8.30
N MET A 87 0.34 13.17 8.24
CA MET A 87 -0.19 12.57 7.02
C MET A 87 -0.82 13.65 6.16
N ILE A 88 -0.38 13.76 4.92
CA ILE A 88 -0.88 14.77 3.99
C ILE A 88 -2.06 14.16 3.25
N VAL A 89 -3.26 14.68 3.46
CA VAL A 89 -4.44 14.30 2.65
C VAL A 89 -4.37 15.06 1.33
N LEU A 90 -4.39 14.33 0.22
CA LEU A 90 -4.27 14.88 -1.13
C LEU A 90 -5.63 15.02 -1.81
N SER A 91 -6.49 14.01 -1.65
CA SER A 91 -7.84 14.02 -2.21
C SER A 91 -8.75 13.07 -1.46
N MET A 92 -10.05 13.37 -1.48
CA MET A 92 -11.10 12.57 -0.84
C MET A 92 -12.25 12.36 -1.81
N TRP A 93 -12.89 11.19 -1.74
CA TRP A 93 -14.11 10.87 -2.47
C TRP A 93 -15.13 10.26 -1.52
N VAL A 94 -16.33 10.83 -1.47
CA VAL A 94 -17.45 10.28 -0.69
C VAL A 94 -18.52 9.82 -1.65
N GLY A 95 -18.88 8.55 -1.58
CA GLY A 95 -19.88 8.00 -2.50
C GLY A 95 -20.40 6.63 -2.09
N VAL A 96 -21.57 6.31 -2.62
CA VAL A 96 -22.23 5.00 -2.42
C VAL A 96 -21.56 3.90 -3.26
N ARG A 97 -20.86 4.31 -4.32
CA ARG A 97 -20.10 3.42 -5.20
C ARG A 97 -18.61 3.73 -5.08
N GLN A 98 -17.82 2.71 -5.37
CA GLN A 98 -16.38 2.85 -5.55
C GLN A 98 -16.09 3.93 -6.61
N PRO A 99 -15.12 4.83 -6.39
CA PRO A 99 -14.79 5.87 -7.35
C PRO A 99 -14.25 5.29 -8.65
N ILE A 100 -14.57 5.95 -9.76
CA ILE A 100 -13.78 5.79 -10.99
C ILE A 100 -12.49 6.57 -10.76
N ILE A 101 -11.38 5.87 -10.50
CA ILE A 101 -10.17 6.52 -9.99
C ILE A 101 -9.63 7.63 -10.89
N LYS A 102 -9.70 7.43 -12.21
CA LYS A 102 -9.30 8.44 -13.21
C LYS A 102 -10.17 9.69 -13.15
N LEU A 103 -11.45 9.58 -12.80
CA LEU A 103 -12.34 10.73 -12.64
C LEU A 103 -12.05 11.46 -11.34
N TRP A 104 -11.90 10.71 -10.24
CA TRP A 104 -11.65 11.26 -8.92
C TRP A 104 -10.30 11.97 -8.81
N LEU A 105 -9.22 11.35 -9.31
CA LEU A 105 -7.87 11.82 -9.05
C LEU A 105 -7.27 12.70 -10.17
N ARG A 106 -8.03 12.99 -11.26
CA ARG A 106 -7.54 13.72 -12.44
C ARG A 106 -6.84 15.03 -12.06
N GLU A 107 -7.58 15.92 -11.40
CA GLU A 107 -7.06 17.25 -11.03
C GLU A 107 -5.96 17.15 -9.99
N CYS A 108 -6.11 16.25 -9.00
CA CYS A 108 -5.10 16.02 -7.97
C CYS A 108 -3.76 15.61 -8.59
N VAL A 109 -3.74 14.62 -9.48
CA VAL A 109 -2.50 14.16 -10.13
C VAL A 109 -1.94 15.22 -11.05
N GLN A 110 -2.77 15.98 -11.77
CA GLN A 110 -2.28 17.07 -12.60
C GLN A 110 -1.58 18.16 -11.77
N ASN A 111 -2.16 18.57 -10.65
CA ASN A 111 -1.54 19.52 -9.72
C ASN A 111 -0.22 18.99 -9.15
N LEU A 112 -0.17 17.70 -8.81
CA LEU A 112 1.05 17.06 -8.32
C LEU A 112 2.15 16.99 -9.41
N LYS A 113 1.79 16.72 -10.66
CA LYS A 113 2.74 16.78 -11.79
C LYS A 113 3.30 18.19 -11.99
N THR A 114 2.44 19.20 -11.92
CA THR A 114 2.86 20.61 -11.97
C THR A 114 3.84 20.90 -10.84
N LEU A 115 3.49 20.57 -9.59
CA LEU A 115 4.38 20.75 -8.42
C LEU A 115 5.73 20.02 -8.58
N LYS A 116 5.70 18.80 -9.12
CA LYS A 116 6.90 18.01 -9.40
C LYS A 116 7.82 18.67 -10.43
N SER A 117 7.25 19.28 -11.46
CA SER A 117 8.00 20.00 -12.50
C SER A 117 8.49 21.38 -12.04
N SER A 118 7.68 22.14 -11.32
CA SER A 118 8.01 23.51 -10.89
C SER A 118 8.90 23.57 -9.66
N GLY A 119 8.86 22.51 -8.83
CA GLY A 119 9.35 22.52 -7.46
C GLY A 119 8.41 23.27 -6.52
N LEU A 120 8.61 23.04 -5.22
CA LEU A 120 7.98 23.76 -4.11
C LEU A 120 8.94 24.81 -3.57
N SER A 121 8.57 26.08 -3.64
CA SER A 121 9.33 27.15 -2.98
C SER A 121 9.01 27.17 -1.50
N ILE A 122 10.04 27.07 -0.67
CA ILE A 122 9.94 27.19 0.79
C ILE A 122 10.69 28.47 1.23
N ARG A 123 10.35 29.02 2.40
CA ARG A 123 10.64 30.40 2.90
C ARG A 123 11.84 31.14 2.30
N ASP A 124 12.98 30.48 2.13
CA ASP A 124 14.22 31.09 1.63
C ASP A 124 14.30 31.20 0.09
N GLY A 125 13.17 31.01 -0.62
CA GLY A 125 13.11 30.96 -2.08
C GLY A 125 13.72 29.70 -2.69
N GLN A 126 14.32 28.84 -1.86
CA GLN A 126 14.90 27.57 -2.26
C GLN A 126 13.80 26.64 -2.80
N LYS A 127 14.04 26.09 -3.99
CA LYS A 127 13.13 25.13 -4.63
C LYS A 127 13.42 23.71 -4.18
N TRP A 128 12.36 23.03 -3.76
CA TRP A 128 12.38 21.63 -3.35
C TRP A 128 11.58 20.78 -4.34
N PHE A 129 12.19 19.74 -4.89
CA PHE A 129 11.56 18.85 -5.89
C PHE A 129 10.86 17.66 -5.23
N LEU A 130 9.78 17.18 -5.85
CA LEU A 130 8.97 16.09 -5.29
C LEU A 130 9.22 14.78 -6.02
N TYR A 131 9.39 13.70 -5.25
CA TYR A 131 9.48 12.33 -5.76
C TYR A 131 8.40 11.46 -5.11
N PHE A 132 7.67 10.69 -5.91
CA PHE A 132 6.69 9.72 -5.46
C PHE A 132 7.18 8.32 -5.74
N VAL A 133 7.65 7.60 -4.72
CA VAL A 133 8.41 6.37 -4.93
C VAL A 133 7.58 5.10 -4.77
N GLY A 134 6.33 5.20 -4.33
CA GLY A 134 5.45 4.06 -4.28
C GLY A 134 4.05 4.34 -3.79
N ILE A 135 3.24 3.29 -3.79
CA ILE A 135 1.86 3.28 -3.32
C ILE A 135 1.63 2.07 -2.42
N ILE A 136 0.96 2.32 -1.29
CA ILE A 136 0.53 1.30 -0.34
C ILE A 136 -0.99 1.41 -0.13
N GLY A 137 -1.62 0.28 0.16
CA GLY A 137 -3.02 0.17 0.49
C GLY A 137 -3.39 -1.27 0.76
N ASP A 138 -4.62 -1.50 1.22
CA ASP A 138 -5.17 -2.83 1.27
C ASP A 138 -5.42 -3.39 -0.15
N CYS A 139 -5.70 -4.69 -0.29
CA CYS A 139 -5.90 -5.29 -1.61
C CYS A 139 -7.04 -4.63 -2.43
N PRO A 140 -8.21 -4.31 -1.85
CA PRO A 140 -9.24 -3.53 -2.54
C PRO A 140 -8.78 -2.16 -3.06
N ALA A 141 -8.03 -1.39 -2.26
CA ALA A 141 -7.49 -0.11 -2.66
C ALA A 141 -6.44 -0.25 -3.75
N LEU A 142 -5.48 -1.16 -3.60
CA LEU A 142 -4.47 -1.41 -4.63
C LEU A 142 -5.08 -1.96 -5.93
N LYS A 143 -6.12 -2.79 -5.86
CA LYS A 143 -6.89 -3.21 -7.04
C LYS A 143 -7.39 -2.00 -7.83
N LEU A 144 -7.98 -1.03 -7.14
CA LEU A 144 -8.49 0.21 -7.73
C LEU A 144 -7.35 1.07 -8.28
N ALA A 145 -6.30 1.30 -7.48
CA ALA A 145 -5.15 2.11 -7.85
C ALA A 145 -4.45 1.61 -9.11
N LEU A 146 -4.25 0.30 -9.19
CA LEU A 146 -3.46 -0.35 -10.21
C LEU A 146 -4.26 -0.70 -11.47
N ASN A 147 -5.58 -0.45 -11.46
CA ASN A 147 -6.50 -0.91 -12.49
C ASN A 147 -6.30 -2.41 -12.81
N HIS A 148 -6.30 -3.22 -11.75
CA HIS A 148 -6.00 -4.65 -11.81
C HIS A 148 -7.19 -5.45 -11.30
N ILE A 149 -7.26 -6.74 -11.64
CA ILE A 149 -8.25 -7.64 -11.04
C ILE A 149 -8.02 -7.82 -9.54
N GLY A 150 -9.09 -8.21 -8.85
CA GLY A 150 -9.02 -8.55 -7.44
C GLY A 150 -8.41 -9.93 -7.18
N ASN A 151 -8.17 -10.22 -5.90
CA ASN A 151 -7.57 -11.45 -5.38
C ASN A 151 -8.24 -12.79 -5.76
N ASN A 152 -9.44 -12.77 -6.35
CA ASN A 152 -10.15 -13.97 -6.80
C ASN A 152 -10.02 -14.26 -8.31
N GLY A 153 -9.35 -13.37 -9.07
CA GLY A 153 -9.19 -13.53 -10.52
C GLY A 153 -7.93 -14.30 -10.93
N TYR A 154 -7.87 -14.75 -12.18
CA TYR A 154 -6.68 -15.39 -12.74
C TYR A 154 -5.53 -14.40 -12.91
N TYR A 155 -4.32 -14.74 -12.48
CA TYR A 155 -3.16 -13.84 -12.55
C TYR A 155 -3.28 -12.59 -11.66
N CYS A 156 -3.94 -12.70 -10.50
CA CYS A 156 -4.22 -11.54 -9.63
C CYS A 156 -2.98 -10.93 -8.95
N CYS A 157 -1.84 -11.62 -8.96
CA CYS A 157 -0.63 -11.12 -8.32
C CYS A 157 -0.05 -9.96 -9.11
N TRP A 158 0.28 -8.88 -8.40
CA TRP A 158 0.89 -7.69 -9.02
C TRP A 158 2.36 -7.87 -9.41
N PHE A 159 3.02 -8.88 -8.85
CA PHE A 159 4.47 -9.08 -9.02
C PHE A 159 4.80 -10.28 -9.89
N CYS A 160 3.91 -11.26 -10.01
CA CYS A 160 4.15 -12.47 -10.80
C CYS A 160 2.89 -12.91 -11.57
N LYS A 161 3.09 -13.79 -12.54
CA LYS A 161 2.05 -14.37 -13.40
C LYS A 161 1.57 -15.73 -12.87
N ILE A 162 1.35 -15.84 -11.56
CA ILE A 162 0.78 -17.07 -10.99
C ILE A 162 -0.69 -17.20 -11.41
N GLU A 163 -1.01 -18.29 -12.11
CA GLU A 163 -2.38 -18.60 -12.48
C GLU A 163 -3.12 -19.21 -11.29
N GLY A 164 -4.34 -18.74 -11.04
CA GLY A 164 -5.15 -19.31 -9.97
C GLY A 164 -6.06 -20.42 -10.50
N ILE A 165 -6.12 -21.55 -9.82
CA ILE A 165 -7.03 -22.66 -10.15
C ILE A 165 -8.29 -22.60 -9.29
N HIS A 166 -9.37 -23.20 -9.79
CA HIS A 166 -10.65 -23.24 -9.09
C HIS A 166 -10.77 -24.55 -8.31
N ILE A 167 -10.72 -24.47 -6.97
CA ILE A 167 -10.87 -25.63 -6.07
C ILE A 167 -11.95 -25.31 -5.04
N GLY A 168 -12.99 -26.14 -4.97
CA GLY A 168 -14.00 -26.05 -3.91
C GLY A 168 -14.69 -24.69 -3.81
N LYS A 169 -15.12 -24.12 -4.94
CA LYS A 169 -15.74 -22.78 -5.07
C LYS A 169 -14.80 -21.61 -4.73
N LYS A 170 -13.51 -21.85 -4.52
CA LYS A 170 -12.52 -20.82 -4.21
C LYS A 170 -11.41 -20.79 -5.25
N ARG A 171 -10.86 -19.59 -5.48
CA ARG A 171 -9.62 -19.42 -6.24
C ARG A 171 -8.45 -19.74 -5.34
N GLN A 172 -7.56 -20.62 -5.78
CA GLN A 172 -6.33 -20.98 -5.09
C GLN A 172 -5.14 -20.77 -6.02
N TYR A 173 -3.97 -20.49 -5.45
CA TYR A 173 -2.75 -20.20 -6.20
C TYR A 173 -1.66 -21.21 -5.79
N PRO A 174 -1.67 -22.41 -6.38
CA PRO A 174 -0.72 -23.45 -6.04
C PRO A 174 0.69 -23.01 -6.42
N PHE A 175 1.62 -23.12 -5.47
CA PHE A 175 3.04 -22.82 -5.69
C PHE A 175 3.79 -24.09 -6.08
N GLU A 176 3.31 -24.79 -7.12
CA GLU A 176 3.94 -26.02 -7.62
C GLU A 176 5.14 -25.70 -8.52
N LYS A 177 5.09 -24.57 -9.24
CA LYS A 177 6.15 -24.07 -10.12
C LYS A 177 6.45 -22.62 -9.76
N THR A 178 7.72 -22.25 -9.81
CA THR A 178 8.14 -20.86 -9.63
C THR A 178 7.45 -19.99 -10.68
N PRO A 179 6.59 -19.03 -10.30
CA PRO A 179 5.86 -18.23 -11.25
C PRO A 179 6.78 -17.23 -11.94
N THR A 180 6.50 -16.94 -13.21
CA THR A 180 7.22 -15.89 -13.95
C THR A 180 6.95 -14.53 -13.30
N MET A 181 8.01 -13.79 -12.98
CA MET A 181 7.90 -12.44 -12.43
C MET A 181 7.50 -11.44 -13.53
N ARG A 182 6.72 -10.42 -13.17
CA ARG A 182 6.38 -9.31 -14.06
C ARG A 182 7.57 -8.35 -14.11
N SER A 183 8.07 -8.08 -15.31
CA SER A 183 9.03 -7.00 -15.51
C SER A 183 8.30 -5.66 -15.67
N ILE A 184 9.02 -4.55 -15.57
CA ILE A 184 8.47 -3.22 -15.87
C ILE A 184 7.86 -3.21 -17.29
N ASN A 185 8.58 -3.78 -18.26
CA ASN A 185 8.15 -3.83 -19.65
C ASN A 185 6.90 -4.70 -19.83
N SER A 186 6.86 -5.90 -19.22
CA SER A 186 5.68 -6.76 -19.37
C SER A 186 4.46 -6.15 -18.69
N TYR A 187 4.63 -5.54 -17.51
CA TYR A 187 3.56 -4.86 -16.77
C TYR A 187 2.94 -3.72 -17.59
N ILE A 188 3.77 -2.85 -18.19
CA ILE A 188 3.24 -1.71 -18.96
C ILE A 188 2.64 -2.14 -20.30
N ASN A 189 3.23 -3.12 -20.99
CA ASN A 189 2.69 -3.58 -22.27
C ASN A 189 1.35 -4.29 -22.09
N GLU A 190 1.23 -5.18 -21.11
CA GLU A 190 -0.01 -5.90 -20.81
C GLU A 190 -1.11 -4.94 -20.33
N SER A 191 -0.77 -3.92 -19.54
CA SER A 191 -1.75 -2.90 -19.12
C SER A 191 -2.23 -2.01 -20.26
N LYS A 192 -1.35 -1.66 -21.21
CA LYS A 192 -1.73 -0.95 -22.44
C LYS A 192 -2.64 -1.80 -23.33
N GLU A 193 -2.28 -3.06 -23.51
CA GLU A 193 -3.08 -4.01 -24.29
C GLU A 193 -4.49 -4.17 -23.68
N ALA A 194 -4.59 -4.33 -22.35
CA ALA A 194 -5.87 -4.40 -21.66
C ALA A 194 -6.72 -3.13 -21.83
N GLU A 195 -6.10 -1.95 -21.83
CA GLU A 195 -6.80 -0.68 -22.02
C GLU A 195 -7.32 -0.51 -23.45
N VAL A 196 -6.49 -0.85 -24.45
CA VAL A 196 -6.86 -0.75 -25.88
C VAL A 196 -7.96 -1.75 -26.22
N ASN A 197 -7.83 -2.99 -25.76
CA ASN A 197 -8.77 -4.05 -26.10
C ASN A 197 -10.03 -4.04 -25.24
N GLY A 198 -10.02 -3.32 -24.10
CA GLY A 198 -11.12 -3.33 -23.13
C GLY A 198 -11.32 -4.68 -22.45
N THR A 199 -10.31 -5.55 -22.48
CA THR A 199 -10.34 -6.93 -21.95
C THR A 199 -9.25 -7.15 -20.92
N ASN A 200 -9.45 -8.13 -20.05
CA ASN A 200 -8.43 -8.52 -19.08
C ASN A 200 -7.22 -9.18 -19.79
N VAL A 201 -6.01 -8.65 -19.56
CA VAL A 201 -4.75 -9.24 -20.03
C VAL A 201 -3.87 -9.56 -18.83
N ASN A 202 -3.68 -10.86 -18.53
CA ASN A 202 -2.91 -11.34 -17.39
C ASN A 202 -3.22 -10.59 -16.08
N GLY A 203 -4.49 -10.30 -15.80
CA GLY A 203 -4.91 -9.59 -14.59
C GLY A 203 -4.98 -8.06 -14.70
N HIS A 204 -4.41 -7.45 -15.74
CA HIS A 204 -4.57 -6.03 -15.99
C HIS A 204 -5.96 -5.73 -16.57
N LEU A 205 -6.60 -4.65 -16.09
CA LEU A 205 -7.86 -4.10 -16.63
C LEU A 205 -7.62 -2.79 -17.40
N GLY A 206 -6.37 -2.35 -17.50
CA GLY A 206 -5.91 -1.17 -18.19
C GLY A 206 -4.72 -0.54 -17.48
N ILE A 207 -4.33 0.67 -17.91
CA ILE A 207 -3.19 1.37 -17.34
C ILE A 207 -3.56 1.93 -15.95
N SER A 208 -2.69 1.69 -14.97
CA SER A 208 -2.77 2.29 -13.64
C SER A 208 -2.67 3.81 -13.75
N PHE A 209 -3.57 4.53 -13.09
CA PHE A 209 -3.51 6.01 -13.06
C PHE A 209 -2.23 6.52 -12.36
N PHE A 210 -1.65 5.72 -11.47
CA PHE A 210 -0.40 6.06 -10.79
C PHE A 210 0.86 5.90 -11.65
N ASN A 211 0.76 5.24 -12.81
CA ASN A 211 1.87 5.14 -13.75
C ASN A 211 2.35 6.51 -14.26
N GLU A 212 1.49 7.53 -14.21
CA GLU A 212 1.81 8.88 -14.67
C GLU A 212 2.53 9.75 -13.64
N ILE A 213 2.60 9.34 -12.36
CA ILE A 213 3.11 10.18 -11.27
C ILE A 213 4.25 9.52 -10.48
N LEU A 214 4.28 8.19 -10.40
CA LEU A 214 5.32 7.46 -9.69
C LEU A 214 6.68 7.55 -10.40
N ASP A 215 7.73 7.78 -9.62
CA ASP A 215 9.13 7.75 -10.05
C ASP A 215 9.71 6.34 -10.09
N VAL A 216 9.15 5.43 -9.28
CA VAL A 216 9.48 4.01 -9.34
C VAL A 216 8.41 3.32 -10.18
N PRO A 217 8.77 2.72 -11.32
CA PRO A 217 7.80 2.12 -12.22
C PRO A 217 7.09 0.92 -11.59
N LEU A 218 5.86 0.68 -12.01
CA LEU A 218 5.11 -0.51 -11.62
C LEU A 218 5.68 -1.76 -12.32
N PRO A 219 5.68 -2.94 -11.68
CA PRO A 219 5.09 -3.21 -10.37
C PRO A 219 5.97 -2.84 -9.18
N HIS A 220 7.22 -2.42 -9.39
CA HIS A 220 8.17 -2.20 -8.31
C HIS A 220 7.73 -1.10 -7.34
N GLY A 221 7.01 -0.07 -7.78
CA GLY A 221 6.44 0.96 -6.90
C GLY A 221 5.29 0.49 -5.98
N ILE A 222 4.89 -0.78 -6.02
CA ILE A 222 3.80 -1.32 -5.19
C ILE A 222 4.35 -1.78 -3.85
N LEU A 223 3.75 -1.31 -2.76
CA LEU A 223 4.10 -1.69 -1.40
C LEU A 223 3.02 -2.59 -0.80
N MET A 224 3.49 -3.66 -0.17
CA MET A 224 2.64 -4.63 0.51
C MET A 224 2.43 -4.23 1.96
N ASP A 225 1.17 -4.08 2.38
CA ASP A 225 0.83 -3.83 3.77
C ASP A 225 1.00 -5.09 4.64
N TYR A 226 2.06 -5.09 5.44
CA TYR A 226 2.39 -6.17 6.38
C TYR A 226 1.24 -6.48 7.36
N MET A 227 0.50 -5.48 7.81
CA MET A 227 -0.61 -5.67 8.73
C MET A 227 -1.74 -6.45 8.06
N HIS A 228 -2.16 -6.05 6.86
CA HIS A 228 -3.26 -6.70 6.17
C HIS A 228 -2.89 -8.09 5.61
N ILE A 229 -1.65 -8.27 5.16
CA ILE A 229 -1.20 -9.52 4.54
C ILE A 229 -0.73 -10.53 5.58
N THR A 230 0.23 -10.16 6.43
CA THR A 230 0.84 -11.10 7.35
C THR A 230 0.01 -11.22 8.63
N LEU A 231 -0.16 -10.12 9.37
CA LEU A 231 -0.75 -10.14 10.70
C LEU A 231 -2.25 -10.47 10.69
N LEU A 232 -2.98 -10.01 9.68
CA LEU A 232 -4.41 -10.26 9.57
C LEU A 232 -4.72 -11.55 8.80
N ARG A 233 -4.19 -11.71 7.58
CA ARG A 233 -4.56 -12.84 6.71
C ARG A 233 -3.79 -14.11 7.04
N HIS A 234 -2.46 -14.10 6.94
CA HIS A 234 -1.65 -15.31 7.14
C HIS A 234 -1.72 -15.82 8.58
N THR A 235 -1.54 -14.95 9.58
CA THR A 235 -1.65 -15.35 10.99
C THR A 235 -3.02 -15.94 11.30
N ARG A 236 -4.11 -15.35 10.78
CA ARG A 236 -5.46 -15.91 10.96
C ARG A 236 -5.58 -17.29 10.34
N CYS A 237 -5.09 -17.51 9.12
CA CYS A 237 -5.14 -18.83 8.48
C CYS A 237 -4.39 -19.88 9.31
N VAL A 238 -3.17 -19.58 9.74
CA VAL A 238 -2.35 -20.50 10.55
C VAL A 238 -3.02 -20.79 11.89
N VAL A 239 -3.47 -19.75 12.60
CA VAL A 239 -4.16 -19.90 13.88
C VAL A 239 -5.45 -20.71 13.73
N LEU A 240 -6.22 -20.49 12.67
CA LEU A 240 -7.43 -21.28 12.40
C LEU A 240 -7.10 -22.75 12.14
N GLN A 241 -6.05 -23.04 11.38
CA GLN A 241 -5.65 -24.42 11.10
C GLN A 241 -5.21 -25.15 12.38
N ILE A 242 -4.42 -24.49 13.22
CA ILE A 242 -4.01 -25.02 14.53
C ILE A 242 -5.23 -25.17 15.44
N TYR A 243 -6.14 -24.18 15.48
CA TYR A 243 -7.36 -24.26 16.27
C TYR A 243 -8.24 -25.44 15.86
N GLN A 244 -8.35 -25.69 14.56
CA GLN A 244 -9.11 -26.80 13.98
C GLN A 244 -8.44 -28.17 14.19
N SER A 245 -7.18 -28.26 14.62
CA SER A 245 -6.57 -29.54 14.97
C SER A 245 -6.88 -29.98 16.42
N PHE A 246 -7.29 -29.06 17.28
CA PHE A 246 -7.65 -29.38 18.68
C PHE A 246 -9.02 -30.05 18.81
N SER A 247 -9.21 -30.79 19.90
CA SER A 247 -10.51 -31.36 20.25
C SER A 247 -11.54 -30.28 20.64
N PRO A 248 -12.86 -30.54 20.50
CA PRO A 248 -13.90 -29.58 20.86
C PRO A 248 -13.79 -29.04 22.29
N LYS A 249 -13.38 -29.89 23.26
CA LYS A 249 -13.19 -29.50 24.66
C LYS A 249 -12.09 -28.44 24.82
N ILE A 250 -10.94 -28.66 24.16
CA ILE A 250 -9.80 -27.72 24.18
C ILE A 250 -10.19 -26.41 23.49
N ARG A 251 -10.92 -26.49 22.37
CA ARG A 251 -11.42 -25.31 21.65
C ARG A 251 -12.28 -24.40 22.54
N ILE A 252 -13.21 -24.98 23.30
CA ILE A 252 -14.04 -24.24 24.27
C ILE A 252 -13.18 -23.57 25.35
N GLU A 253 -12.16 -24.27 25.87
CA GLU A 253 -11.25 -23.72 26.86
C GLU A 253 -10.45 -22.53 26.29
N ILE A 254 -9.95 -22.64 25.05
CA ILE A 254 -9.25 -21.56 24.34
C ILE A 254 -10.18 -20.36 24.13
N ASP A 255 -11.39 -20.58 23.60
CA ASP A 255 -12.37 -19.53 23.36
C ASP A 255 -12.70 -18.79 24.68
N ASN A 256 -12.84 -19.53 25.79
CA ASN A 256 -13.03 -18.93 27.11
C ASN A 256 -11.82 -18.09 27.55
N LYS A 257 -10.59 -18.61 27.45
CA LYS A 257 -9.37 -17.85 27.80
C LYS A 257 -9.23 -16.56 26.97
N LEU A 258 -9.48 -16.63 25.66
CA LEU A 258 -9.43 -15.47 24.76
C LEU A 258 -10.50 -14.43 25.09
N ARG A 259 -11.71 -14.87 25.46
CA ARG A 259 -12.81 -13.98 25.86
C ARG A 259 -12.47 -13.11 27.08
N PHE A 260 -11.67 -13.65 28.01
CA PHE A 260 -11.28 -12.95 29.25
C PHE A 260 -9.91 -12.26 29.18
N GLN A 261 -9.27 -12.26 28.01
CA GLN A 261 -7.99 -11.59 27.84
C GLN A 261 -8.14 -10.08 28.09
N LYS A 262 -7.29 -9.52 28.94
CA LYS A 262 -7.24 -8.07 29.19
C LYS A 262 -6.62 -7.38 27.97
N PHE A 263 -7.33 -6.43 27.39
CA PHE A 263 -6.82 -5.57 26.33
C PHE A 263 -6.34 -4.24 26.92
N PRO A 264 -5.34 -3.57 26.32
CA PRO A 264 -5.06 -2.19 26.65
C PRO A 264 -6.34 -1.37 26.48
N HIS A 265 -6.56 -0.43 27.40
CA HIS A 265 -7.80 0.37 27.49
C HIS A 265 -8.14 1.14 26.21
N THR A 266 -7.17 1.34 25.32
CA THR A 266 -7.31 2.01 24.02
C THR A 266 -7.94 1.13 22.93
N PHE A 267 -8.06 -0.18 23.12
CA PHE A 267 -8.67 -1.08 22.14
C PHE A 267 -10.16 -1.30 22.42
N ASN A 268 -11.02 -0.65 21.64
CA ASN A 268 -12.47 -0.81 21.75
C ASN A 268 -12.99 -2.18 21.24
N ARG A 269 -12.19 -2.90 20.44
CA ARG A 269 -12.53 -4.25 19.94
C ARG A 269 -11.89 -5.30 20.84
N LYS A 270 -12.74 -6.06 21.56
CA LYS A 270 -12.34 -7.30 22.23
C LYS A 270 -12.17 -8.42 21.21
N LEU A 271 -11.28 -9.38 21.49
CA LEU A 271 -11.21 -10.62 20.71
C LEU A 271 -12.58 -11.33 20.74
N ARG A 272 -12.98 -11.88 19.59
CA ARG A 272 -14.18 -12.69 19.44
C ARG A 272 -13.80 -14.18 19.44
N PRO A 273 -14.70 -15.08 19.88
CA PRO A 273 -14.50 -16.52 19.74
C PRO A 273 -14.17 -16.89 18.29
N ILE A 274 -13.26 -17.83 18.10
CA ILE A 274 -12.72 -18.17 16.78
C ILE A 274 -13.80 -18.80 15.89
N ASN A 275 -14.78 -19.49 16.50
CA ASN A 275 -15.90 -20.13 15.81
C ASN A 275 -16.90 -19.14 15.14
N ALA A 276 -16.82 -17.84 15.40
CA ALA A 276 -17.80 -16.86 14.91
C ALA A 276 -17.49 -16.29 13.50
N GLY A 277 -16.45 -16.78 12.82
CA GLY A 277 -16.04 -16.28 11.51
C GLY A 277 -16.26 -17.29 10.38
N HIS A 278 -17.32 -17.10 9.58
CA HIS A 278 -17.41 -17.75 8.26
C HIS A 278 -16.22 -17.33 7.38
N ILE A 279 -15.77 -18.29 6.56
CA ILE A 279 -14.67 -18.15 5.58
C ILE A 279 -15.09 -17.26 4.42
#